data_AF-A0A9P5Z088-F1
#
_entry.id   AF-A0A9P5Z088-F1
#
_cell.length_a   1.000
_cell.length_b   1.000
_cell.length_c   1.000
_cell.angle_alpha   90.00
_cell.angle_beta   90.00
_cell.angle_gamma   90.00
#
_symmetry.space_group_name_H-M   'P 1'
#
loop_
_entity.id
_entity.type
_entity.pdbx_description
1 polymer ?
#
loop_
_entity_poly.entity_id
_entity_poly.type
_entity_poly.pdbx_seq_one_letter_code
_entity_poly.pdbx_strand_id
1 'polypeptide(L)'
;MSETLVTFSIDDTSPEIAYLPLGDTLSTPDLFAGWNPYYTLSGFASAQGAVGNGTSQHITSLDGASLVIEWSGTGITLLGNATQSSYSITLDSSQLSLPSPSSNTNPNILADIQNLADAPHTLRLTAHMPSSQGQGLPGSSMLVFDQALVFSSPVGVDEG
;
A
#
# COMPACT_ATOMS: atom_id res chain seq x y z
N MET A 1 31.78 5.83 12.42
CA MET A 1 31.33 5.57 11.04
C MET A 1 29.90 6.07 10.95
N SER A 2 29.59 6.97 10.03
CA SER A 2 28.19 7.36 9.77
C SER A 2 27.62 6.29 8.85
N GLU A 3 26.59 5.56 9.29
CA GLU A 3 25.85 4.65 8.40
C GLU A 3 25.13 5.49 7.34
N THR A 4 25.30 5.14 6.08
CA THR A 4 24.60 5.80 4.96
C THR A 4 23.29 5.06 4.72
N LEU A 5 22.17 5.54 5.25
CA LEU A 5 20.87 4.91 4.97
C LEU A 5 20.58 4.94 3.45
N VAL A 6 20.23 3.80 2.86
CA VAL A 6 19.74 3.71 1.48
C VAL A 6 18.21 3.78 1.52
N THR A 7 17.63 4.55 0.61
CA THR A 7 16.17 4.66 0.46
C THR A 7 15.79 4.43 -0.99
N PHE A 8 14.80 3.57 -1.22
CA PHE A 8 14.21 3.34 -2.54
C PHE A 8 12.69 3.18 -2.44
N SER A 9 12.01 3.37 -3.55
CA SER A 9 10.55 3.23 -3.63
C SER A 9 10.14 1.92 -4.30
N ILE A 10 9.07 1.32 -3.78
CA ILE A 10 8.29 0.27 -4.42
C ILE A 10 6.95 0.91 -4.80
N ASP A 11 6.78 1.17 -6.10
CA ASP A 11 5.60 1.80 -6.71
C ASP A 11 4.38 0.86 -6.68
N ASP A 12 3.14 1.39 -6.67
CA ASP A 12 1.90 0.58 -6.67
C ASP A 12 1.82 -0.42 -7.82
N THR A 13 2.50 -0.14 -8.93
CA THR A 13 2.55 -1.03 -10.10
C THR A 13 3.72 -2.02 -10.08
N SER A 14 4.54 -2.02 -9.02
CA SER A 14 5.69 -2.90 -8.87
C SER A 14 5.28 -4.38 -8.83
N PRO A 15 6.00 -5.28 -9.53
CA PRO A 15 5.76 -6.71 -9.43
C PRO A 15 6.09 -7.30 -8.04
N GLU A 16 6.77 -6.54 -7.17
CA GLU A 16 7.04 -6.92 -5.78
C GLU A 16 5.76 -6.94 -4.91
N ILE A 17 4.67 -6.32 -5.39
CA ILE A 17 3.43 -6.21 -4.65
C ILE A 17 2.44 -7.28 -5.12
N ALA A 18 2.02 -8.13 -4.17
CA ALA A 18 0.94 -9.08 -4.41
C ALA A 18 -0.39 -8.51 -3.89
N TYR A 19 -1.29 -8.18 -4.81
CA TYR A 19 -2.66 -7.75 -4.49
C TYR A 19 -3.61 -8.94 -4.45
N LEU A 20 -4.47 -8.98 -3.43
CA LEU A 20 -5.44 -10.03 -3.17
C LEU A 20 -6.85 -9.43 -2.98
N PRO A 21 -7.90 -10.05 -3.55
CA PRO A 21 -7.86 -11.29 -4.36
C PRO A 21 -7.28 -11.11 -5.77
N LEU A 22 -7.23 -9.87 -6.26
CA LEU A 22 -6.71 -9.49 -7.58
C LEU A 22 -6.24 -8.03 -7.56
N GLY A 23 -5.18 -7.73 -8.33
CA GLY A 23 -4.60 -6.39 -8.47
C GLY A 23 -5.28 -5.50 -9.49
N ASP A 24 -5.99 -6.09 -10.45
CA ASP A 24 -6.73 -5.39 -11.48
C ASP A 24 -7.91 -6.28 -11.91
N THR A 25 -9.08 -5.69 -12.09
CA THR A 25 -10.27 -6.37 -12.61
C THR A 25 -10.19 -6.60 -14.12
N LEU A 26 -9.17 -6.05 -14.79
CA LEU A 26 -8.85 -6.20 -16.21
C LEU A 26 -10.03 -5.86 -17.14
N SER A 27 -10.99 -5.08 -16.64
CA SER A 27 -12.22 -4.73 -17.32
C SER A 27 -12.74 -3.38 -16.81
N THR A 28 -14.06 -3.19 -16.76
CA THR A 28 -14.60 -2.01 -16.09
C THR A 28 -14.25 -2.09 -14.59
N PRO A 29 -13.63 -1.05 -14.01
CA PRO A 29 -13.21 -1.07 -12.61
C PRO A 29 -14.32 -1.49 -11.66
N ASP A 30 -14.03 -2.50 -10.85
CA ASP A 30 -14.92 -2.96 -9.77
C ASP A 30 -14.15 -2.98 -8.45
N LEU A 31 -14.34 -1.93 -7.66
CA LEU A 31 -13.71 -1.75 -6.35
C LEU A 31 -14.18 -2.77 -5.31
N PHE A 32 -15.28 -3.49 -5.56
CA PHE A 32 -15.81 -4.52 -4.69
C PHE A 32 -15.35 -5.92 -5.09
N ALA A 33 -14.68 -6.07 -6.24
CA ALA A 33 -14.09 -7.33 -6.66
C ALA A 33 -12.60 -7.45 -6.26
N GLY A 34 -11.91 -6.33 -6.03
CA GLY A 34 -10.49 -6.33 -5.67
C GLY A 34 -9.87 -4.94 -5.71
N TRP A 35 -8.60 -4.89 -6.09
CA TRP A 35 -7.87 -3.65 -6.32
C TRP A 35 -7.99 -3.23 -7.78
N ASN A 36 -7.97 -1.91 -8.02
CA ASN A 36 -8.04 -1.35 -9.37
C ASN A 36 -7.10 -0.14 -9.49
N PRO A 37 -6.43 0.03 -10.64
CA PRO A 37 -5.57 1.17 -10.91
C PRO A 37 -6.39 2.44 -11.10
N TYR A 38 -5.96 3.52 -10.47
CA TYR A 38 -6.52 4.85 -10.53
C TYR A 38 -5.41 5.88 -10.74
N TYR A 39 -5.65 6.85 -11.62
CA TYR A 39 -4.73 7.94 -11.85
C TYR A 39 -5.36 9.27 -11.49
N THR A 40 -4.62 10.13 -10.79
CA THR A 40 -5.20 11.36 -10.21
C THR A 40 -5.81 12.34 -11.22
N LEU A 41 -5.39 12.32 -12.49
CA LEU A 41 -5.94 13.20 -13.53
C LEU A 41 -6.87 12.50 -14.53
N SER A 42 -6.65 11.22 -14.83
CA SER A 42 -7.47 10.47 -15.80
C SER A 42 -8.50 9.53 -15.16
N GLY A 43 -8.47 9.33 -13.85
CA GLY A 43 -9.34 8.41 -13.13
C GLY A 43 -8.93 6.94 -13.31
N PHE A 44 -9.90 6.03 -13.16
CA PHE A 44 -9.66 4.60 -13.30
C PHE A 44 -9.29 4.19 -14.73
N ALA A 45 -8.40 3.20 -14.85
CA ALA A 45 -8.16 2.54 -16.13
C ALA A 45 -9.42 1.75 -16.54
N SER A 46 -10.03 2.09 -17.67
CA SER A 46 -11.28 1.45 -18.13
C SER A 46 -11.05 0.28 -19.10
N ALA A 47 -9.80 0.04 -19.49
CA ALA A 47 -9.40 -1.05 -20.38
C ALA A 47 -7.91 -1.38 -20.19
N GLN A 48 -7.53 -2.60 -20.55
CA GLN A 48 -6.12 -3.01 -20.57
C GLN A 48 -5.30 -2.14 -21.52
N GLY A 49 -4.14 -1.68 -21.08
CA GLY A 49 -3.27 -0.80 -21.86
C GLY A 49 -3.74 0.65 -21.93
N ALA A 50 -4.76 1.04 -21.16
CA ALA A 50 -5.12 2.44 -21.00
C ALA A 50 -3.92 3.21 -20.42
N VAL A 51 -3.60 4.35 -21.04
CA VAL A 51 -2.53 5.23 -20.57
C VAL A 51 -3.10 6.15 -19.50
N GLY A 52 -2.65 5.97 -18.27
CA GLY A 52 -3.00 6.84 -17.14
C GLY A 52 -2.31 8.21 -17.20
N ASN A 53 -2.91 9.20 -16.54
CA ASN A 53 -2.33 10.53 -16.37
C ASN A 53 -2.44 10.98 -14.90
N GLY A 54 -1.34 11.49 -14.36
CA GLY A 54 -1.20 11.83 -12.93
C GLY A 54 -0.44 10.77 -12.14
N THR A 55 -0.60 10.79 -10.82
CA THR A 55 -0.03 9.80 -9.90
C THR A 55 -0.82 8.51 -9.99
N SER A 56 -0.13 7.38 -10.13
CA SER A 56 -0.72 6.03 -10.11
C SER A 56 -1.06 5.64 -8.67
N GLN A 57 -2.17 4.94 -8.49
CA GLN A 57 -2.64 4.42 -7.21
C GLN A 57 -3.41 3.13 -7.44
N HIS A 58 -3.40 2.23 -6.47
CA HIS A 58 -4.31 1.10 -6.41
C HIS A 58 -5.37 1.32 -5.32
N ILE A 59 -6.64 1.19 -5.71
CA ILE A 59 -7.78 1.48 -4.85
C ILE A 59 -8.66 0.24 -4.68
N THR A 60 -9.19 0.03 -3.48
CA THR A 60 -10.20 -0.99 -3.20
C THR A 60 -11.28 -0.49 -2.24
N SER A 61 -12.50 -1.01 -2.41
CA SER A 61 -13.62 -0.91 -1.49
C SER A 61 -14.09 -2.30 -1.01
N LEU A 62 -13.32 -3.35 -1.29
CA LEU A 62 -13.60 -4.71 -0.88
C LEU A 62 -13.07 -4.95 0.54
N ASP A 63 -13.99 -5.27 1.45
CA ASP A 63 -13.63 -5.72 2.79
C ASP A 63 -12.75 -6.98 2.73
N GLY A 64 -11.66 -7.00 3.51
CA GLY A 64 -10.70 -8.10 3.53
C GLY A 64 -9.74 -8.15 2.34
N ALA A 65 -9.87 -7.26 1.35
CA ALA A 65 -8.85 -7.10 0.32
C ALA A 65 -7.51 -6.74 0.96
N SER A 66 -6.42 -7.28 0.43
CA SER A 66 -5.10 -7.05 1.00
C SER A 66 -4.03 -6.89 -0.06
N LEU A 67 -2.95 -6.20 0.29
CA LEU A 67 -1.69 -6.25 -0.46
C LEU A 67 -0.57 -6.79 0.43
N VAL A 68 0.41 -7.43 -0.18
CA VAL A 68 1.61 -7.97 0.47
C VAL A 68 2.83 -7.39 -0.22
N ILE A 69 3.80 -6.94 0.58
CA ILE A 69 5.10 -6.44 0.12
C ILE A 69 6.17 -7.21 0.87
N GLU A 70 7.13 -7.76 0.14
CA GLU A 70 8.35 -8.35 0.67
C GLU A 70 9.51 -7.40 0.40
N TRP A 71 10.41 -7.24 1.38
CA TRP A 71 11.62 -6.44 1.20
C TRP A 71 12.72 -6.92 2.13
N SER A 72 13.95 -6.46 1.91
CA SER A 72 15.03 -6.56 2.90
C SER A 72 15.46 -5.15 3.30
N GLY A 73 15.47 -4.86 4.59
CA GLY A 73 15.81 -3.52 5.07
C GLY A 73 15.47 -3.29 6.53
N THR A 74 15.73 -2.07 6.99
CA THR A 74 15.57 -1.62 8.38
C THR A 74 14.28 -0.84 8.62
N GLY A 75 13.50 -0.56 7.58
CA GLY A 75 12.22 0.13 7.72
C GLY A 75 11.41 0.20 6.43
N ILE A 76 10.13 0.57 6.59
CA ILE A 76 9.19 0.81 5.50
C ILE A 76 8.18 1.88 5.89
N THR A 77 7.93 2.84 5.01
CA THR A 77 6.80 3.78 5.09
C THR A 77 5.83 3.48 3.97
N LEU A 78 4.56 3.21 4.29
CA LEU A 78 3.51 3.03 3.30
C LEU A 78 2.77 4.35 3.06
N LEU A 79 2.73 4.79 1.80
CA LEU A 79 2.00 5.96 1.36
C LEU A 79 0.66 5.56 0.75
N GLY A 80 -0.37 6.34 1.09
CA GLY A 80 -1.74 6.07 0.73
C GLY A 80 -2.70 6.64 1.76
N ASN A 81 -4.00 6.41 1.57
CA ASN A 81 -5.02 6.95 2.46
C ASN A 81 -6.21 6.01 2.63
N ALA A 82 -6.89 6.14 3.76
CA ALA A 82 -8.12 5.42 4.08
C ALA A 82 -9.26 6.43 4.24
N THR A 83 -10.31 6.30 3.43
CA THR A 83 -11.48 7.16 3.48
C THR A 83 -12.67 6.37 3.99
N GLN A 84 -13.24 6.75 5.14
CA GLN A 84 -14.39 6.06 5.76
C GLN A 84 -14.21 4.53 5.88
N SER A 85 -12.96 4.11 6.06
CA SER A 85 -12.53 2.73 6.16
C SER A 85 -11.49 2.63 7.27
N SER A 86 -11.17 1.42 7.67
CA SER A 86 -10.02 1.13 8.51
C SER A 86 -9.15 0.07 7.84
N TYR A 87 -8.00 -0.22 8.41
CA TYR A 87 -7.11 -1.25 7.92
C TYR A 87 -6.31 -1.84 9.08
N SER A 88 -5.76 -3.03 8.87
CA SER A 88 -4.80 -3.65 9.77
C SER A 88 -3.50 -3.93 9.03
N ILE A 89 -2.39 -3.89 9.76
CA ILE A 89 -1.07 -4.26 9.24
C ILE A 89 -0.52 -5.42 10.04
N THR A 90 0.01 -6.42 9.34
CA THR A 90 0.82 -7.47 9.93
C THR A 90 2.24 -7.39 9.35
N LEU A 91 3.24 -7.42 10.23
CA LEU A 91 4.66 -7.50 9.90
C LEU A 91 5.19 -8.85 10.38
N ASP A 92 5.79 -9.64 9.50
CA ASP A 92 6.38 -10.95 9.81
C ASP A 92 5.42 -11.85 10.60
N SER A 93 4.17 -11.90 10.15
CA SER A 93 3.04 -12.60 10.79
C SER A 93 2.53 -12.03 12.13
N SER A 94 3.12 -10.94 12.62
CA SER A 94 2.68 -10.26 13.84
C SER A 94 1.82 -9.04 13.52
N GLN A 95 0.61 -8.98 14.09
CA GLN A 95 -0.25 -7.82 13.91
C GLN A 95 0.29 -6.61 14.67
N LEU A 96 0.45 -5.49 13.95
CA LEU A 96 0.86 -4.23 14.54
C LEU A 96 -0.36 -3.49 15.10
N SER A 97 -0.20 -2.91 16.29
CA SER A 97 -1.17 -1.99 16.87
C SER A 97 -0.87 -0.58 16.36
N LEU A 98 -1.48 -0.22 15.23
CA LEU A 98 -1.35 1.13 14.67
C LEU A 98 -2.40 2.07 15.26
N PRO A 99 -2.10 3.38 15.35
CA PRO A 99 -3.11 4.37 15.66
C PRO A 99 -4.28 4.27 14.66
N SER A 100 -5.51 4.49 15.12
CA SER A 100 -6.67 4.57 14.21
C SER A 100 -6.38 5.55 13.06
N PRO A 101 -6.81 5.29 11.81
CA PRO A 101 -6.58 6.18 10.67
C PRO A 101 -7.01 7.63 10.94
N SER A 102 -8.05 7.82 11.76
CA SER A 102 -8.56 9.11 12.22
C SER A 102 -7.63 9.89 13.16
N SER A 103 -6.55 9.26 13.63
CA SER A 103 -5.55 9.83 14.54
C SER A 103 -4.18 10.05 13.90
N ASN A 104 -4.01 9.66 12.63
CA ASN A 104 -2.79 9.98 11.90
C ASN A 104 -2.76 11.47 11.56
N THR A 105 -1.67 12.15 11.90
CA THR A 105 -1.47 13.57 11.59
C THR A 105 -1.16 13.82 10.11
N ASN A 106 -0.78 12.78 9.36
CA ASN A 106 -0.61 12.82 7.91
C ASN A 106 -1.63 11.91 7.22
N PRO A 107 -2.62 12.44 6.50
CA PRO A 107 -3.65 11.63 5.84
C PRO A 107 -3.12 10.74 4.71
N ASN A 108 -1.87 10.93 4.27
CA ASN A 108 -1.25 10.22 3.16
C ASN A 108 -0.24 9.14 3.60
N ILE A 109 -0.17 8.82 4.90
CA ILE A 109 0.66 7.74 5.43
C ILE A 109 -0.26 6.67 6.02
N LEU A 110 -0.09 5.42 5.57
CA LEU A 110 -0.78 4.26 6.12
C LEU A 110 0.03 3.58 7.23
N ALA A 111 1.35 3.63 7.12
CA ALA A 111 2.26 3.04 8.11
C ALA A 111 3.61 3.72 8.05
N ASP A 112 4.27 3.83 9.20
CA ASP A 112 5.68 4.18 9.28
C ASP A 112 6.35 3.26 10.29
N ILE A 113 7.16 2.32 9.78
CA ILE A 113 7.79 1.26 10.56
C ILE A 113 9.30 1.43 10.39
N GLN A 114 10.00 1.64 11.50
CA GLN A 114 11.42 1.98 11.53
C GLN A 114 12.13 1.11 12.56
N ASN A 115 13.47 1.10 12.50
CA ASN A 115 14.34 0.37 13.43
C ASN A 115 14.09 -1.15 13.46
N LEU A 116 13.74 -1.71 12.30
CA LEU A 116 13.75 -3.15 12.10
C LEU A 116 15.19 -3.65 12.00
N ALA A 117 15.40 -4.94 12.26
CA ALA A 117 16.67 -5.58 11.93
C ALA A 117 16.87 -5.51 10.41
N ASP A 118 18.10 -5.34 9.93
CA ASP A 118 18.36 -5.38 8.50
C ASP A 118 18.26 -6.83 7.98
N ALA A 119 17.05 -7.23 7.63
CA ALA A 119 16.68 -8.60 7.30
C ALA A 119 15.50 -8.63 6.30
N PRO A 120 15.19 -9.80 5.71
CA PRO A 120 13.96 -9.96 4.96
C PRO A 120 12.73 -9.80 5.86
N HIS A 121 11.75 -9.04 5.38
CA HIS A 121 10.48 -8.75 6.04
C HIS A 121 9.31 -8.93 5.07
N THR A 122 8.16 -9.26 5.64
CA THR A 122 6.89 -9.34 4.92
C THR A 122 5.85 -8.48 5.62
N LEU A 123 5.29 -7.53 4.88
CA LEU A 123 4.19 -6.70 5.35
C LEU A 123 2.92 -7.06 4.58
N ARG A 124 1.82 -7.20 5.32
CA ARG A 124 0.48 -7.27 4.74
C ARG A 124 -0.40 -6.16 5.27
N LEU A 125 -0.97 -5.39 4.35
CA LEU A 125 -2.00 -4.39 4.61
C LEU A 125 -3.35 -5.00 4.24
N THR A 126 -4.30 -5.02 5.17
CA THR A 126 -5.65 -5.57 4.94
C THR A 126 -6.71 -4.50 5.19
N ALA A 127 -7.60 -4.33 4.22
CA ALA A 127 -8.67 -3.35 4.22
C ALA A 127 -9.86 -3.82 5.07
N HIS A 128 -10.44 -2.90 5.84
CA HIS A 128 -11.65 -3.13 6.64
C HIS A 128 -12.71 -2.07 6.30
N MET A 129 -13.76 -2.50 5.61
CA MET A 129 -14.82 -1.65 5.08
C MET A 129 -16.09 -1.79 5.95
N PRO A 130 -16.76 -0.67 6.32
CA PRO A 130 -18.02 -0.76 7.03
C PRO A 130 -19.10 -1.39 6.15
N SER A 131 -19.88 -2.32 6.71
CA SER A 131 -20.91 -3.08 5.99
C SER A 131 -22.12 -2.27 5.51
N SER A 132 -22.19 -0.97 5.81
CA SER A 132 -23.40 -0.15 5.68
C SER A 132 -23.31 1.00 4.66
N GLN A 133 -22.20 1.16 3.95
CA GLN A 133 -22.03 2.25 2.97
C GLN A 133 -22.50 1.82 1.58
N GLY A 134 -23.33 2.65 0.95
CA GLY A 134 -23.90 2.41 -0.38
C GLY A 134 -22.79 2.28 -1.43
N GLN A 135 -22.81 1.16 -2.16
CA GLN A 135 -21.82 0.82 -3.17
C GLN A 135 -21.81 1.85 -4.31
N GLY A 136 -20.65 2.37 -4.68
CA GLY A 136 -20.46 3.18 -5.89
C GLY A 136 -20.92 4.64 -5.83
N LEU A 137 -21.21 5.20 -4.65
CA LEU A 137 -21.59 6.60 -4.49
C LEU A 137 -20.38 7.49 -4.13
N PRO A 138 -20.38 8.79 -4.50
CA PRO A 138 -19.41 9.75 -3.99
C PRO A 138 -19.39 9.73 -2.45
N GLY A 139 -18.24 9.41 -1.87
CA GLY A 139 -18.11 9.20 -0.42
C GLY A 139 -18.23 7.73 0.03
N SER A 140 -18.00 6.76 -0.85
CA SER A 140 -17.85 5.35 -0.46
C SER A 140 -16.56 5.09 0.34
N SER A 141 -16.58 4.05 1.17
CA SER A 141 -15.40 3.57 1.91
C SER A 141 -14.32 3.04 0.98
N MET A 142 -13.09 3.49 1.14
CA MET A 142 -11.98 3.16 0.23
C MET A 142 -10.66 3.05 1.00
N LEU A 143 -9.80 2.14 0.54
CA LEU A 143 -8.38 2.10 0.89
C LEU A 143 -7.58 2.32 -0.39
N VAL A 144 -6.62 3.23 -0.33
CA VAL A 144 -5.78 3.66 -1.45
C VAL A 144 -4.33 3.39 -1.08
N PHE A 145 -3.59 2.76 -1.98
CA PHE A 145 -2.15 2.56 -1.90
C PHE A 145 -1.46 3.26 -3.07
N ASP A 146 -0.35 3.95 -2.80
CA ASP A 146 0.43 4.71 -3.78
C ASP A 146 1.84 4.13 -3.93
N GLN A 147 2.61 4.11 -2.85
CA GLN A 147 3.95 3.53 -2.87
C GLN A 147 4.41 3.15 -1.48
N ALA A 148 5.44 2.30 -1.41
CA ALA A 148 6.21 2.08 -0.20
C ALA A 148 7.62 2.68 -0.34
N LEU A 149 8.10 3.36 0.70
CA LEU A 149 9.48 3.80 0.83
C LEU A 149 10.21 2.82 1.74
N VAL A 150 11.21 2.11 1.21
CA VAL A 150 12.00 1.15 1.96
C VAL A 150 13.32 1.77 2.37
N PHE A 151 13.74 1.48 3.60
CA PHE A 151 15.02 1.89 4.16
C PHE A 151 15.87 0.66 4.38
N SER A 152 17.14 0.71 4.01
CA SER A 152 18.09 -0.37 4.28
C SER A 152 19.45 0.19 4.68
N SER A 153 20.25 -0.63 5.37
CA SER A 153 21.65 -0.30 5.57
C SER A 153 22.45 -0.68 4.31
N PRO A 154 23.58 0.00 4.02
CA PRO A 154 24.49 -0.46 2.99
C PRO A 154 25.08 -1.79 3.41
N VAL A 155 25.24 -2.70 2.46
CA VAL A 155 26.11 -3.84 2.64
C VAL A 155 27.51 -3.29 2.93
N GLY A 156 28.06 -3.58 4.10
CA GLY A 156 29.47 -3.31 4.37
C GLY A 156 30.28 -4.05 3.30
N VAL A 157 31.02 -3.30 2.48
CA VAL A 157 32.07 -3.92 1.67
C VAL A 157 33.10 -4.42 2.67
N ASP A 158 33.12 -5.74 2.90
CA ASP A 158 34.24 -6.39 3.57
C ASP A 158 35.48 -6.12 2.70
N GLU A 159 36.27 -5.12 3.09
CA GLU A 159 37.63 -4.98 2.56
C GLU A 159 38.45 -6.15 3.14
N GLY A 160 38.55 -7.22 2.35
CA GLY A 160 39.43 -8.36 2.60
C GLY A 160 40.91 -8.03 2.45
#